data_AF-A0A250FUP1-F1
#
_entry.id   AF-A0A250FUP1-F1
#
_cell.length_a   1.000
_cell.length_b   1.000
_cell.length_c   1.000
_cell.angle_alpha   90.00
_cell.angle_beta   90.00
_cell.angle_gamma   90.00
#
_symmetry.space_group_name_H-M   'P 1'
#
loop_
_entity.id
_entity.type
_entity.pdbx_description
1 polymer ?
#
loop_
_entity_poly.entity_id
_entity_poly.type
_entity_poly.pdbx_seq_one_letter_code
_entity_poly.pdbx_strand_id
1 'polypeptide(L)'
;MLRKKLYLILLIVAAIAVGVYFLCFPSGKYRFVNQEIILDDCDGEDCAEVSINYLLCKSPRDFAKIFNDSLQRQLIRKLIAKDTLMDVEEAGNLFLSQYKSDKQQFEGITPYQIQIVDTITFQNHSLVSLQRSGSEYLGGAHPIDWITYWNFKPTGEVYTQEDLFTDKRKILDLAEKYFRKTFNLSENQELKDGGFVFQNDIFALPKNIGFDKDNLILLYNPYEIAPYSTGIMEVKIPLNEVIPWLSFNLKDDKK
;
A
#
# COMPACT_ATOMS: atom_id res chain seq x y z
N MET A 1 17.41 -23.18 2.49
CA MET A 1 16.18 -23.79 1.97
C MET A 1 14.97 -23.71 2.91
N LEU A 2 14.91 -24.46 4.03
CA LEU A 2 13.69 -24.57 4.86
C LEU A 2 13.26 -23.24 5.49
N ARG A 3 14.20 -22.44 5.99
CA ARG A 3 13.91 -21.22 6.77
C ARG A 3 13.35 -20.04 5.96
N LYS A 4 13.78 -19.86 4.70
CA LYS A 4 13.27 -18.81 3.78
C LYS A 4 11.91 -19.19 3.19
N LYS A 5 11.75 -20.45 2.76
CA LYS A 5 10.43 -21.01 2.42
C LYS A 5 9.49 -20.96 3.62
N LEU A 6 9.97 -21.24 4.84
CA LEU A 6 9.16 -21.11 6.06
C LEU A 6 8.78 -19.66 6.35
N TYR A 7 9.65 -18.67 6.10
CA TYR A 7 9.31 -17.25 6.28
C TYR A 7 8.30 -16.74 5.23
N LEU A 8 8.48 -17.13 3.97
CA LEU A 8 7.54 -16.85 2.89
C LEU A 8 6.19 -17.54 3.15
N ILE A 9 6.21 -18.81 3.55
CA ILE A 9 5.03 -19.56 4.00
C ILE A 9 4.42 -18.93 5.25
N LEU A 10 5.20 -18.41 6.21
CA LEU A 10 4.66 -17.76 7.40
C LEU A 10 4.03 -16.40 7.10
N LEU A 11 4.59 -15.62 6.17
CA LEU A 11 3.99 -14.37 5.69
C LEU A 11 2.73 -14.63 4.86
N ILE A 12 2.76 -15.64 3.98
CA ILE A 12 1.60 -16.09 3.21
C ILE A 12 0.54 -16.67 4.16
N VAL A 13 0.90 -17.46 5.16
CA VAL A 13 -0.03 -18.01 6.17
C VAL A 13 -0.55 -16.91 7.08
N ALA A 14 0.23 -15.88 7.42
CA ALA A 14 -0.26 -14.71 8.15
C ALA A 14 -1.22 -13.87 7.30
N ALA A 15 -0.91 -13.65 6.02
CA ALA A 15 -1.78 -12.96 5.07
C ALA A 15 -3.06 -13.75 4.77
N ILE A 16 -2.97 -15.09 4.67
CA ILE A 16 -4.12 -16.00 4.57
C ILE A 16 -4.90 -16.02 5.88
N ALA A 17 -4.27 -16.01 7.06
CA ALA A 17 -4.99 -15.97 8.34
C ALA A 17 -5.73 -14.64 8.53
N VAL A 18 -5.15 -13.52 8.12
CA VAL A 18 -5.81 -12.21 8.06
C VAL A 18 -6.91 -12.22 6.98
N GLY A 19 -6.65 -12.78 5.80
CA GLY A 19 -7.63 -12.95 4.72
C GLY A 19 -8.80 -13.85 5.10
N VAL A 20 -8.57 -14.91 5.88
CA VAL A 20 -9.58 -15.82 6.43
C VAL A 20 -10.37 -15.15 7.54
N TYR A 21 -9.75 -14.27 8.34
CA TYR A 21 -10.49 -13.41 9.27
C TYR A 21 -11.46 -12.47 8.52
N PHE A 22 -11.09 -12.00 7.33
CA PHE A 22 -11.98 -11.22 6.45
C PHE A 22 -13.00 -12.06 5.65
N LEU A 23 -12.74 -13.35 5.41
CA LEU A 23 -13.69 -14.28 4.78
C LEU A 23 -14.92 -14.58 5.66
N CYS A 24 -14.88 -14.22 6.95
CA CYS A 24 -16.01 -14.40 7.87
C CYS A 24 -17.04 -13.25 7.89
N PHE A 25 -16.94 -12.25 7.02
CA PHE A 25 -18.00 -11.23 6.84
C PHE A 25 -18.37 -11.02 5.36
N PRO A 26 -19.15 -11.94 4.74
CA PRO A 26 -19.67 -11.77 3.38
C PRO A 26 -20.90 -10.83 3.35
N SER A 27 -21.01 -9.86 4.25
CA SER A 27 -22.12 -8.90 4.28
C SER A 27 -21.67 -7.54 3.74
N GLY A 28 -21.39 -7.48 2.43
CA GLY A 28 -21.05 -6.23 1.76
C GLY A 28 -21.39 -6.29 0.28
N LYS A 29 -21.75 -5.14 -0.31
CA LYS A 29 -22.05 -5.03 -1.76
C LYS A 29 -20.85 -5.39 -2.66
N TYR A 30 -19.64 -5.37 -2.11
CA TYR A 30 -18.40 -5.64 -2.82
C TYR A 30 -17.97 -7.10 -2.69
N ARG A 31 -17.53 -7.70 -3.80
CA ARG A 31 -16.98 -9.06 -3.81
C ARG A 31 -15.56 -9.04 -4.33
N PHE A 32 -14.58 -9.05 -3.42
CA PHE A 32 -13.17 -9.11 -3.77
C PHE A 32 -12.68 -10.56 -3.83
N VAL A 33 -11.74 -10.84 -4.73
CA VAL A 33 -11.04 -12.12 -4.83
C VAL A 33 -9.55 -11.88 -5.03
N ASN A 34 -8.72 -12.70 -4.40
CA ASN A 34 -7.27 -12.67 -4.60
C ASN A 34 -6.93 -13.28 -5.96
N GLN A 35 -5.94 -12.71 -6.62
CA GLN A 35 -5.24 -13.28 -7.77
C GLN A 35 -3.77 -13.42 -7.38
N GLU A 36 -3.23 -14.62 -7.55
CA GLU A 36 -1.86 -14.96 -7.21
C GLU A 36 -1.05 -15.18 -8.49
N ILE A 37 0.10 -14.53 -8.56
CA ILE A 37 1.09 -14.67 -9.62
C ILE A 37 2.42 -14.95 -8.95
N ILE A 38 3.04 -16.07 -9.28
CA ILE A 38 4.38 -16.45 -8.86
C ILE A 38 5.14 -16.85 -10.11
N LEU A 39 6.17 -16.08 -10.45
CA LEU A 39 7.00 -16.29 -11.63
C LEU A 39 8.47 -16.25 -11.20
N ASP A 40 9.24 -17.21 -11.70
CA ASP A 40 10.67 -17.30 -11.49
C ASP A 40 11.39 -17.41 -12.83
N ASP A 41 12.63 -16.91 -12.91
CA ASP A 41 13.42 -17.00 -14.13
C ASP A 41 14.24 -18.29 -14.28
N CYS A 42 14.33 -19.11 -13.21
CA CYS A 42 15.02 -20.39 -13.16
C CYS A 42 14.50 -21.36 -12.08
N ASP A 43 14.99 -22.61 -12.09
CA ASP A 43 14.67 -23.66 -11.09
C ASP A 43 15.65 -23.71 -9.88
N GLY A 44 16.47 -22.66 -9.69
CA GLY A 44 17.58 -22.62 -8.73
C GLY A 44 17.30 -21.85 -7.42
N GLU A 45 18.33 -21.64 -6.59
CA GLU A 45 18.22 -20.88 -5.31
C GLU A 45 18.50 -19.37 -5.46
N ASP A 46 18.85 -18.90 -6.66
CA ASP A 46 19.26 -17.52 -6.95
C ASP A 46 18.59 -17.02 -8.25
N CYS A 47 17.25 -17.08 -8.25
CA CYS A 47 16.41 -16.69 -9.37
C CYS A 47 15.78 -15.32 -9.14
N ALA A 48 15.54 -14.60 -10.25
CA ALA A 48 14.71 -13.42 -10.21
C ALA A 48 13.25 -13.86 -10.06
N GLU A 49 12.51 -13.17 -9.19
CA GLU A 49 11.19 -13.58 -8.72
C GLU A 49 10.18 -12.43 -8.80
N VAL A 50 8.98 -12.74 -9.28
CA VAL A 50 7.78 -11.90 -9.20
C VAL A 50 6.72 -12.65 -8.39
N SER A 51 6.38 -12.15 -7.21
CA SER A 51 5.34 -12.71 -6.34
C SER A 51 4.29 -11.65 -6.04
N ILE A 52 3.11 -11.75 -6.65
CA ILE A 52 2.04 -10.77 -6.53
C ILE A 52 0.77 -11.46 -6.06
N ASN A 53 0.22 -11.00 -4.93
CA ASN A 53 -1.13 -11.31 -4.49
C ASN A 53 -1.97 -10.04 -4.53
N TYR A 54 -2.73 -9.84 -5.60
CA TYR A 54 -3.50 -8.62 -5.82
C TYR A 54 -5.01 -8.89 -5.83
N LEU A 55 -5.80 -7.85 -5.56
CA LEU A 55 -7.25 -7.98 -5.47
C LEU A 55 -7.94 -7.64 -6.79
N LEU A 56 -8.92 -8.46 -7.15
CA LEU A 56 -9.94 -8.13 -8.14
C LEU A 56 -11.30 -8.00 -7.48
N CYS A 57 -12.02 -6.93 -7.81
CA CYS A 57 -13.44 -6.80 -7.50
C CYS A 57 -14.27 -7.47 -8.60
N LYS A 58 -15.27 -8.27 -8.20
CA LYS A 58 -16.20 -8.98 -9.10
C LYS A 58 -17.59 -8.36 -9.12
N SER A 59 -17.95 -7.56 -8.12
CA SER A 59 -19.22 -6.83 -8.05
C SER A 59 -19.13 -5.67 -7.06
N PRO A 60 -19.90 -4.59 -7.25
CA PRO A 60 -20.79 -4.31 -8.38
C PRO A 60 -20.01 -3.95 -9.66
N ARG A 61 -20.62 -4.16 -10.84
CA ARG A 61 -19.91 -4.10 -12.13
C ARG A 61 -19.18 -2.78 -12.39
N ASP A 62 -19.84 -1.65 -12.12
CA ASP A 62 -19.28 -0.33 -12.46
C ASP A 62 -18.07 0.00 -11.56
N PHE A 63 -18.21 -0.22 -10.25
CA PHE A 63 -17.10 -0.13 -9.32
C PHE A 63 -15.96 -1.09 -9.71
N ALA A 64 -16.30 -2.35 -9.98
CA ALA A 64 -15.33 -3.39 -10.29
C ALA A 64 -14.47 -3.03 -11.50
N LYS A 65 -15.06 -2.46 -12.55
CA LYS A 65 -14.31 -2.05 -13.73
C LYS A 65 -13.25 -1.00 -13.38
N ILE A 66 -13.65 0.11 -12.74
CA ILE A 66 -12.75 1.24 -12.46
C ILE A 66 -11.70 0.85 -11.41
N PHE A 67 -12.10 0.10 -10.38
CA PHE A 67 -11.20 -0.43 -9.35
C PHE A 67 -10.13 -1.34 -9.97
N ASN A 68 -10.55 -2.35 -10.74
CA ASN A 68 -9.62 -3.32 -11.35
C ASN A 68 -8.67 -2.62 -12.34
N ASP A 69 -9.20 -1.76 -13.22
CA ASP A 69 -8.39 -1.00 -14.18
C ASP A 69 -7.33 -0.15 -13.45
N SER A 70 -7.71 0.49 -12.34
CA SER A 70 -6.79 1.30 -11.53
C SER A 70 -5.68 0.47 -10.91
N LEU A 71 -6.00 -0.66 -10.26
CA LEU A 71 -5.01 -1.51 -9.61
C LEU A 71 -4.06 -2.17 -10.60
N GLN A 72 -4.60 -2.66 -11.72
CA GLN A 72 -3.83 -3.30 -12.78
C GLN A 72 -2.85 -2.32 -13.42
N ARG A 73 -3.30 -1.10 -13.74
CA ARG A 73 -2.43 -0.03 -14.25
C ARG A 73 -1.27 0.28 -13.30
N GLN A 74 -1.52 0.33 -11.98
CA GLN A 74 -0.45 0.55 -11.01
C GLN A 74 0.53 -0.64 -10.94
N LEU A 75 0.05 -1.89 -10.99
CA LEU A 75 0.93 -3.07 -11.03
C LEU A 75 1.84 -3.03 -12.27
N ILE A 76 1.26 -2.78 -13.44
CA ILE A 76 2.01 -2.68 -14.71
C ILE A 76 3.04 -1.56 -14.64
N ARG A 77 2.66 -0.39 -14.11
CA ARG A 77 3.60 0.71 -13.92
C ARG A 77 4.75 0.33 -12.98
N LYS A 78 4.51 -0.49 -11.96
CA LYS A 78 5.59 -1.00 -11.08
C LYS A 78 6.48 -2.03 -11.76
N LEU A 79 5.90 -2.95 -12.52
CA LEU A 79 6.65 -4.03 -13.17
C LEU A 79 7.48 -3.55 -14.36
N ILE A 80 6.96 -2.62 -15.16
CA ILE A 80 7.58 -2.26 -16.44
C ILE A 80 7.68 -0.76 -16.71
N ALA A 81 7.41 0.10 -15.71
CA ALA A 81 7.48 1.56 -15.81
C ALA A 81 6.62 2.18 -16.94
N LYS A 82 5.58 1.48 -17.40
CA LYS A 82 4.65 1.96 -18.45
C LYS A 82 3.26 2.20 -17.89
N ASP A 83 2.60 3.25 -18.38
CA ASP A 83 1.22 3.58 -18.06
C ASP A 83 0.25 2.97 -19.09
N THR A 84 0.01 1.66 -18.99
CA THR A 84 -0.85 0.90 -19.91
C THR A 84 -1.72 -0.11 -19.15
N LEU A 85 -2.63 -0.76 -19.86
CA LEU A 85 -3.38 -1.93 -19.39
C LEU A 85 -3.01 -3.14 -20.23
N MET A 86 -2.60 -4.22 -19.55
CA MET A 86 -2.24 -5.52 -20.10
C MET A 86 -2.29 -6.56 -18.97
N ASP A 87 -2.19 -7.84 -19.28
CA ASP A 87 -2.22 -8.86 -18.24
C ASP A 87 -1.06 -8.71 -17.24
N VAL A 88 -1.31 -8.94 -15.95
CA VAL A 88 -0.31 -8.74 -14.89
C VAL A 88 0.78 -9.80 -14.96
N GLU A 89 0.44 -11.04 -15.34
CA GLU A 89 1.40 -12.12 -15.55
C GLU A 89 2.29 -11.80 -16.75
N GLU A 90 1.71 -11.23 -17.83
CA GLU A 90 2.48 -10.74 -18.97
C GLU A 90 3.47 -9.64 -18.56
N ALA A 91 3.04 -8.65 -17.76
CA ALA A 91 3.93 -7.63 -17.21
C ALA A 91 5.01 -8.21 -16.29
N GLY A 92 4.70 -9.25 -15.50
CA GLY A 92 5.67 -9.99 -14.68
C GLY A 92 6.73 -10.72 -15.52
N ASN A 93 6.33 -11.35 -16.63
CA ASN A 93 7.26 -11.97 -17.56
C ASN A 93 8.18 -10.93 -18.25
N LEU A 94 7.66 -9.73 -18.55
CA LEU A 94 8.47 -8.63 -19.07
C LEU A 94 9.49 -8.14 -18.03
N PHE A 95 9.12 -8.07 -16.75
CA PHE A 95 10.06 -7.77 -15.67
C PHE A 95 11.22 -8.78 -15.60
N LEU A 96 10.93 -10.09 -15.64
CA LEU A 96 11.95 -11.13 -15.67
C LEU A 96 12.82 -11.07 -16.94
N SER A 97 12.22 -10.68 -18.07
CA SER A 97 12.95 -10.49 -19.33
C SER A 97 13.91 -9.29 -19.27
N GLN A 98 13.53 -8.22 -18.57
CA GLN A 98 14.41 -7.08 -18.32
C GLN A 98 15.62 -7.51 -17.47
N TYR A 99 15.39 -8.24 -16.36
CA TYR A 99 16.48 -8.80 -15.56
C TYR A 99 17.47 -9.62 -16.40
N LYS A 100 16.98 -10.52 -17.25
CA LYS A 100 17.83 -11.33 -18.14
C LYS A 100 18.67 -10.46 -19.09
N SER A 101 18.10 -9.37 -19.60
CA SER A 101 18.81 -8.43 -20.47
C SER A 101 19.90 -7.68 -19.71
N ASP A 102 19.59 -7.19 -18.51
CA ASP A 102 20.56 -6.48 -17.65
C ASP A 102 21.73 -7.40 -17.26
N LYS A 103 21.44 -8.65 -16.90
CA LYS A 103 22.45 -9.67 -16.57
C LYS A 103 23.39 -9.99 -17.73
N GLN A 104 22.94 -9.87 -18.98
CA GLN A 104 23.79 -10.07 -20.16
C GLN A 104 24.68 -8.85 -20.43
N GLN A 105 24.18 -7.66 -20.10
CA GLN A 105 24.86 -6.40 -20.38
C GLN A 105 25.85 -5.98 -19.29
N PHE A 106 25.60 -6.36 -18.04
CA PHE A 106 26.35 -5.90 -16.88
C PHE A 106 26.81 -7.07 -16.00
N GLU A 107 28.05 -6.98 -15.50
CA GLU A 107 28.58 -7.95 -14.54
C GLU A 107 28.03 -7.70 -13.13
N GLY A 108 27.92 -8.76 -12.32
CA GLY A 108 27.54 -8.66 -10.91
C GLY A 108 26.06 -8.35 -10.64
N ILE A 109 25.19 -8.45 -11.65
CA ILE A 109 23.74 -8.28 -11.47
C ILE A 109 23.19 -9.45 -10.65
N THR A 110 22.79 -9.14 -9.42
CA THR A 110 22.07 -10.03 -8.51
C THR A 110 20.61 -10.19 -8.96
N PRO A 111 19.96 -11.33 -8.69
CA PRO A 111 18.57 -11.55 -9.08
C PRO A 111 17.60 -10.49 -8.56
N TYR A 112 16.73 -10.02 -9.45
CA TYR A 112 15.68 -9.06 -9.09
C TYR A 112 14.54 -9.75 -8.36
N GLN A 113 13.97 -9.11 -7.35
CA GLN A 113 12.82 -9.64 -6.62
C GLN A 113 11.77 -8.55 -6.46
N ILE A 114 10.51 -8.87 -6.71
CA ILE A 114 9.39 -8.00 -6.40
C ILE A 114 8.26 -8.80 -5.75
N GLN A 115 7.85 -8.33 -4.58
CA GLN A 115 6.76 -8.90 -3.80
C GLN A 115 5.68 -7.84 -3.60
N ILE A 116 4.42 -8.17 -3.86
CA ILE A 116 3.29 -7.24 -3.71
C ILE A 116 2.09 -7.97 -3.10
N VAL A 117 1.46 -7.34 -2.12
CA VAL A 117 0.23 -7.83 -1.48
C VAL A 117 -0.79 -6.72 -1.33
N ASP A 118 -2.02 -6.98 -1.79
CA ASP A 118 -3.19 -6.13 -1.60
C ASP A 118 -4.03 -6.58 -0.40
N THR A 119 -4.59 -5.63 0.34
CA THR A 119 -5.49 -5.88 1.47
C THR A 119 -6.54 -4.79 1.59
N ILE A 120 -7.83 -5.18 1.68
CA ILE A 120 -8.89 -4.23 2.06
C ILE A 120 -8.78 -3.97 3.56
N THR A 121 -8.44 -2.74 3.93
CA THR A 121 -8.28 -2.34 5.34
C THR A 121 -9.55 -1.75 5.93
N PHE A 122 -10.42 -1.19 5.09
CA PHE A 122 -11.73 -0.68 5.47
C PHE A 122 -12.70 -0.76 4.30
N GLN A 123 -13.97 -1.04 4.56
CA GLN A 123 -15.02 -0.90 3.56
C GLN A 123 -16.37 -0.57 4.20
N ASN A 124 -17.13 0.31 3.55
CA ASN A 124 -18.54 0.56 3.81
C ASN A 124 -19.26 1.07 2.53
N HIS A 125 -20.45 1.65 2.68
CA HIS A 125 -21.19 2.19 1.54
C HIS A 125 -20.50 3.35 0.81
N SER A 126 -19.69 4.15 1.51
CA SER A 126 -19.05 5.38 1.01
C SER A 126 -17.58 5.20 0.59
N LEU A 127 -16.87 4.24 1.19
CA LEU A 127 -15.43 4.09 1.01
C LEU A 127 -15.03 2.62 0.94
N VAL A 128 -14.10 2.30 0.04
CA VAL A 128 -13.25 1.11 0.13
C VAL A 128 -11.81 1.57 0.25
N SER A 129 -11.15 1.30 1.38
CA SER A 129 -9.73 1.57 1.57
C SER A 129 -8.93 0.30 1.31
N LEU A 130 -7.98 0.41 0.39
CA LEU A 130 -7.06 -0.64 0.00
C LEU A 130 -5.64 -0.25 0.39
N GLN A 131 -4.95 -1.14 1.09
CA GLN A 131 -3.51 -1.09 1.27
C GLN A 131 -2.83 -2.02 0.25
N ARG A 132 -1.76 -1.54 -0.40
CA ARG A 132 -0.77 -2.39 -1.05
C ARG A 132 0.55 -2.25 -0.35
N SER A 133 1.06 -3.36 0.16
CA SER A 133 2.45 -3.47 0.62
C SER A 133 3.29 -4.09 -0.48
N GLY A 134 4.52 -3.61 -0.65
CA GLY A 134 5.48 -4.23 -1.53
C GLY A 134 6.89 -4.19 -0.98
N SER A 135 7.71 -5.10 -1.50
CA SER A 135 9.16 -5.15 -1.30
C SER A 135 9.80 -5.34 -2.67
N GLU A 136 10.76 -4.49 -3.03
CA GLU A 136 11.47 -4.60 -4.31
C GLU A 136 12.98 -4.60 -4.10
N TYR A 137 13.66 -5.51 -4.78
CA TYR A 137 15.11 -5.57 -4.88
C TYR A 137 15.49 -5.63 -6.35
N LEU A 138 16.08 -4.56 -6.87
CA LEU A 138 16.52 -4.46 -8.27
C LEU A 138 18.06 -4.40 -8.33
N GLY A 139 18.72 -5.07 -7.38
CA GLY A 139 20.15 -4.93 -7.11
C GLY A 139 20.47 -3.87 -6.06
N GLY A 140 21.74 -3.82 -5.64
CA GLY A 140 22.23 -2.91 -4.59
C GLY A 140 22.34 -3.58 -3.22
N ALA A 141 22.40 -2.76 -2.16
CA ALA A 141 22.73 -3.23 -0.81
C ALA A 141 21.57 -3.92 -0.08
N HIS A 142 20.32 -3.50 -0.32
CA HIS A 142 19.13 -3.99 0.40
C HIS A 142 17.86 -3.79 -0.45
N PRO A 143 16.76 -4.52 -0.17
CA PRO A 143 15.45 -4.24 -0.75
C PRO A 143 14.86 -2.91 -0.26
N ILE A 144 13.84 -2.42 -0.94
CA ILE A 144 13.04 -1.27 -0.50
C ILE A 144 11.61 -1.76 -0.25
N ASP A 145 11.18 -1.64 1.00
CA ASP A 145 9.80 -1.87 1.40
C ASP A 145 8.98 -0.59 1.28
N TRP A 146 7.74 -0.72 0.85
CA TRP A 146 6.81 0.40 0.71
C TRP A 146 5.37 -0.02 0.96
N ILE A 147 4.57 0.94 1.40
CA ILE A 147 3.11 0.82 1.47
C ILE A 147 2.47 1.98 0.71
N THR A 148 1.39 1.68 -0.02
CA THR A 148 0.52 2.68 -0.64
C THR A 148 -0.92 2.40 -0.26
N TYR A 149 -1.67 3.46 0.03
CA TYR A 149 -3.10 3.39 0.26
C TYR A 149 -3.88 3.99 -0.90
N TRP A 150 -5.01 3.38 -1.25
CA TRP A 150 -6.02 3.97 -2.12
C TRP A 150 -7.37 3.94 -1.44
N ASN A 151 -8.07 5.05 -1.55
CA ASN A 151 -9.41 5.25 -1.00
C ASN A 151 -10.36 5.37 -2.18
N PHE A 152 -11.19 4.37 -2.40
CA PHE A 152 -12.11 4.31 -3.53
C PHE A 152 -13.51 4.81 -3.14
N LYS A 153 -14.04 5.72 -3.95
CA LYS A 153 -15.44 6.16 -3.96
C LYS A 153 -16.36 5.00 -4.32
N PRO A 154 -17.68 5.10 -4.07
CA PRO A 154 -18.64 4.07 -4.49
C PRO A 154 -18.71 3.89 -6.01
N THR A 155 -18.29 4.92 -6.77
CA THR A 155 -18.14 4.88 -8.23
C THR A 155 -16.96 4.02 -8.68
N GLY A 156 -15.99 3.71 -7.81
CA GLY A 156 -14.74 3.04 -8.13
C GLY A 156 -13.59 3.99 -8.45
N GLU A 157 -13.83 5.30 -8.49
CA GLU A 157 -12.78 6.31 -8.62
C GLU A 157 -12.01 6.49 -7.31
N VAL A 158 -10.74 6.86 -7.39
CA VAL A 158 -9.91 7.14 -6.20
C VAL A 158 -10.23 8.54 -5.67
N TYR A 159 -10.45 8.67 -4.36
CA TYR A 159 -10.42 9.95 -3.65
C TYR A 159 -9.03 10.56 -3.75
N THR A 160 -8.96 11.80 -4.24
CA THR A 160 -7.75 12.62 -4.05
C THR A 160 -7.62 13.00 -2.58
N GLN A 161 -6.43 13.43 -2.16
CA GLN A 161 -6.21 13.90 -0.79
C GLN A 161 -7.09 15.12 -0.47
N GLU A 162 -7.32 15.98 -1.46
CA GLU A 162 -8.22 17.14 -1.39
C GLU A 162 -9.68 16.70 -1.22
N ASP A 163 -10.08 15.62 -1.89
CA ASP A 163 -11.44 15.10 -1.79
C ASP A 163 -11.73 14.41 -0.46
N LEU A 164 -10.73 14.02 0.33
CA LEU A 164 -10.95 13.29 1.59
C LEU A 164 -11.56 14.17 2.69
N PHE A 165 -11.25 15.47 2.70
CA PHE A 165 -11.47 16.33 3.86
C PHE A 165 -12.24 17.61 3.50
N THR A 166 -13.24 17.96 4.30
CA THR A 166 -14.00 19.21 4.17
C THR A 166 -13.25 20.40 4.79
N ASP A 167 -12.41 20.17 5.80
CA ASP A 167 -11.51 21.17 6.37
C ASP A 167 -10.10 20.59 6.55
N LYS A 168 -9.24 20.84 5.55
CA LYS A 168 -7.84 20.38 5.54
C LYS A 168 -7.01 20.95 6.68
N ARG A 169 -7.31 22.15 7.18
CA ARG A 169 -6.55 22.77 8.28
C ARG A 169 -6.83 22.05 9.60
N LYS A 170 -8.11 21.75 9.89
CA LYS A 170 -8.49 20.99 11.08
C LYS A 170 -7.87 19.59 11.10
N ILE A 171 -7.79 18.95 9.94
CA ILE A 171 -7.11 17.67 9.80
C ILE A 171 -5.61 17.80 9.98
N LEU A 172 -4.98 18.84 9.43
CA LEU A 172 -3.54 19.09 9.60
C LEU A 172 -3.17 19.28 11.08
N ASP A 173 -3.92 20.12 11.81
CA ASP A 173 -3.70 20.38 13.24
C ASP A 173 -3.83 19.08 14.07
N LEU A 174 -4.89 18.30 13.79
CA LEU A 174 -5.14 17.04 14.47
C LEU A 174 -4.04 16.00 14.15
N ALA A 175 -3.63 15.94 12.88
CA ALA A 175 -2.57 15.05 12.43
C ALA A 175 -1.23 15.39 13.05
N GLU A 176 -0.86 16.66 13.14
CA GLU A 176 0.38 17.07 13.80
C GLU A 176 0.37 16.71 15.29
N LYS A 177 -0.75 16.93 15.98
CA LYS A 177 -0.93 16.53 17.38
C LYS A 177 -0.70 15.03 17.57
N TYR A 178 -1.28 14.21 16.70
CA TYR A 178 -1.10 12.75 16.74
C TYR A 178 0.30 12.31 16.31
N PHE A 179 0.92 12.99 15.35
CA PHE A 179 2.30 12.77 14.94
C PHE A 179 3.25 13.00 16.11
N ARG A 180 3.18 14.18 16.75
CA ARG A 180 4.00 14.54 17.92
C ARG A 180 3.81 13.54 19.04
N LYS A 181 2.57 13.13 19.33
CA LYS A 181 2.27 12.10 20.34
C LYS A 181 2.88 10.74 19.98
N THR A 182 2.76 10.31 18.73
CA THR A 182 3.25 9.00 18.27
C THR A 182 4.76 8.89 18.38
N PHE A 183 5.47 9.99 18.11
CA PHE A 183 6.92 10.05 18.11
C PHE A 183 7.52 10.74 19.35
N ASN A 184 6.73 10.90 20.41
CA ASN A 184 7.14 11.47 21.70
C ASN A 184 7.80 12.86 21.59
N LEU A 185 7.31 13.71 20.69
CA LEU A 185 7.74 15.09 20.54
C LEU A 185 6.93 15.99 21.47
N SER A 186 7.60 16.96 22.10
CA SER A 186 6.88 18.02 22.83
C SER A 186 6.19 18.99 21.87
N GLU A 187 5.22 19.75 22.38
CA GLU A 187 4.41 20.69 21.59
C GLU A 187 5.25 21.72 20.83
N ASN A 188 6.34 22.20 21.44
CA ASN A 188 7.22 23.24 20.88
C ASN A 188 8.55 22.71 20.35
N GLN A 189 8.77 21.40 20.31
CA GLN A 189 10.00 20.82 19.77
C GLN A 189 10.04 20.96 18.25
N GLU A 190 11.18 21.39 17.70
CA GLU A 190 11.43 21.40 16.25
C GLU A 190 11.38 19.96 15.71
N LEU A 191 10.76 19.74 14.54
CA LEU A 191 10.55 18.38 14.00
C LEU A 191 11.89 17.71 13.66
N LYS A 192 12.83 18.49 13.13
CA LYS A 192 14.21 18.05 12.85
C LYS A 192 14.98 17.62 14.10
N ASP A 193 14.70 18.22 15.27
CA ASP A 193 15.31 17.78 16.53
C ASP A 193 14.77 16.43 16.97
N GLY A 194 13.56 16.07 16.52
CA GLY A 194 12.97 14.73 16.59
C GLY A 194 13.51 13.74 15.56
N GLY A 195 14.40 14.16 14.65
CA GLY A 195 14.94 13.35 13.56
C GLY A 195 14.10 13.35 12.28
N PHE A 196 13.11 14.25 12.16
CA PHE A 196 12.21 14.31 11.02
C PHE A 196 12.55 15.44 10.05
N VAL A 197 12.50 15.15 8.75
CA VAL A 197 12.81 16.12 7.69
C VAL A 197 11.52 16.58 7.03
N PHE A 198 11.07 17.77 7.40
CA PHE A 198 9.96 18.46 6.75
C PHE A 198 10.44 19.77 6.12
N GLN A 199 9.78 20.21 5.06
CA GLN A 199 10.10 21.49 4.42
C GLN A 199 9.88 22.64 5.41
N ASN A 200 10.93 23.44 5.63
CA ASN A 200 10.94 24.55 6.59
C ASN A 200 10.60 24.13 8.04
N ASP A 201 10.77 22.86 8.40
CA ASP A 201 10.34 22.30 9.69
C ASP A 201 8.83 22.39 9.94
N ILE A 202 8.03 22.47 8.87
CA ILE A 202 6.56 22.59 8.93
C ILE A 202 5.93 21.22 8.66
N PHE A 203 5.13 20.74 9.60
CA PHE A 203 4.39 19.48 9.44
C PHE A 203 3.52 19.49 8.18
N ALA A 204 3.54 18.37 7.46
CA ALA A 204 2.71 18.15 6.28
C ALA A 204 2.14 16.72 6.31
N LEU A 205 0.89 16.57 5.88
CA LEU A 205 0.27 15.25 5.70
C LEU A 205 1.07 14.41 4.68
N PRO A 206 1.15 13.08 4.86
CA PRO A 206 1.74 12.22 3.85
C PRO A 206 0.85 12.14 2.61
N LYS A 207 1.42 11.64 1.52
CA LYS A 207 0.65 11.24 0.33
C LYS A 207 -0.17 9.97 0.60
N ASN A 208 0.34 9.07 1.43
CA ASN A 208 -0.32 7.81 1.76
C ASN A 208 -1.23 7.98 2.97
N ILE A 209 -2.52 8.10 2.69
CA ILE A 209 -3.57 8.17 3.70
C ILE A 209 -4.50 6.97 3.51
N GLY A 210 -4.68 6.18 4.55
CA GLY A 210 -5.53 5.00 4.57
C GLY A 210 -6.59 5.06 5.66
N PHE A 211 -7.48 4.08 5.66
CA PHE A 211 -8.48 3.88 6.71
C PHE A 211 -8.47 2.42 7.13
N ASP A 212 -8.48 2.17 8.44
CA ASP A 212 -8.84 0.87 9.02
C ASP A 212 -10.18 0.99 9.78
N LYS A 213 -10.60 -0.08 10.45
CA LYS A 213 -11.87 -0.11 11.20
C LYS A 213 -11.96 0.95 12.31
N ASP A 214 -10.84 1.41 12.85
CA ASP A 214 -10.80 2.31 14.00
C ASP A 214 -10.11 3.65 13.71
N ASN A 215 -9.28 3.75 12.66
CA ASN A 215 -8.36 4.86 12.45
C ASN A 215 -8.33 5.39 11.02
N LEU A 216 -8.09 6.70 10.90
CA LEU A 216 -7.39 7.30 9.77
C LEU A 216 -5.89 7.02 9.95
N ILE A 217 -5.25 6.51 8.91
CA ILE A 217 -3.85 6.13 8.91
C ILE A 217 -3.08 7.11 8.04
N LEU A 218 -2.08 7.77 8.61
CA LEU A 218 -1.10 8.57 7.89
C LEU A 218 0.20 7.79 7.83
N LEU A 219 0.67 7.46 6.63
CA LEU A 219 1.84 6.62 6.43
C LEU A 219 2.93 7.37 5.67
N TYR A 220 4.15 7.36 6.23
CA TYR A 220 5.34 7.85 5.56
C TYR A 220 6.24 6.67 5.20
N ASN A 221 6.55 6.52 3.92
CA ASN A 221 7.49 5.50 3.44
C ASN A 221 8.94 5.86 3.81
N PRO A 222 9.88 4.91 3.74
CA PRO A 222 11.30 5.20 3.92
C PRO A 222 11.74 6.36 3.01
N TYR A 223 12.62 7.21 3.54
CA TYR A 223 13.11 8.44 2.90
C TYR A 223 12.12 9.60 2.76
N GLU A 224 10.82 9.45 3.10
CA GLU A 224 9.89 10.57 2.96
C GLU A 224 10.14 11.67 4.00
N ILE A 225 10.32 11.30 5.27
CA ILE A 225 10.58 12.25 6.37
C ILE A 225 11.68 11.79 7.32
N ALA A 226 12.32 10.64 7.06
CA ALA A 226 13.42 10.11 7.87
C ALA A 226 14.32 9.18 7.04
N PRO A 227 15.55 8.88 7.48
CA PRO A 227 16.43 7.93 6.80
C PRO A 227 15.81 6.54 6.69
N TYR A 228 16.24 5.76 5.69
CA TYR A 228 15.75 4.40 5.45
C TYR A 228 15.80 3.47 6.66
N SER A 229 16.83 3.60 7.51
CA SER A 229 16.96 2.80 8.74
C SER A 229 15.81 2.95 9.72
N THR A 230 15.01 4.02 9.60
CA THR A 230 13.80 4.24 10.41
C THR A 230 12.64 3.35 9.95
N GLY A 231 12.66 2.91 8.69
CA GLY A 231 11.59 2.14 8.07
C GLY A 231 10.34 2.97 7.77
N ILE A 232 9.23 2.27 7.57
CA ILE A 232 7.90 2.85 7.39
C ILE A 232 7.42 3.41 8.74
N MET A 233 6.90 4.63 8.72
CA MET A 233 6.34 5.30 9.89
C MET A 233 4.83 5.51 9.73
N GLU A 234 4.09 5.24 10.79
CA GLU A 234 2.63 5.29 10.77
C GLU A 234 2.09 6.12 11.93
N VAL A 235 1.14 7.00 11.65
CA VAL A 235 0.37 7.76 12.65
C VAL A 235 -1.10 7.36 12.52
N LYS A 236 -1.67 6.83 13.61
CA LYS A 236 -3.08 6.45 13.69
C LYS A 236 -3.88 7.52 14.42
N ILE A 237 -4.93 8.00 13.78
CA ILE A 237 -5.87 8.97 14.33
C ILE A 237 -7.24 8.30 14.45
N PRO A 238 -7.82 8.18 15.65
CA PRO A 238 -9.14 7.59 15.85
C PRO A 238 -10.21 8.21 14.95
N LEU A 239 -11.03 7.37 14.31
CA LEU A 239 -12.02 7.83 13.34
C LEU A 239 -13.04 8.79 13.95
N ASN A 240 -13.39 8.62 15.22
CA ASN A 240 -14.32 9.50 15.93
C ASN A 240 -13.83 10.96 16.01
N GLU A 241 -12.53 11.22 15.94
CA GLU A 241 -11.96 12.58 15.94
C GLU A 241 -11.87 13.20 14.53
N VAL A 242 -11.79 12.39 13.47
CA VAL A 242 -11.69 12.88 12.09
C VAL A 242 -13.04 12.98 11.37
N ILE A 243 -14.03 12.17 11.77
CA ILE A 243 -15.37 12.10 11.14
C ILE A 243 -16.01 13.47 10.88
N PRO A 244 -15.96 14.46 11.80
CA PRO A 244 -16.54 15.78 11.54
C PRO A 244 -15.97 16.52 10.31
N TRP A 245 -14.79 16.12 9.85
CA TRP A 245 -14.04 16.78 8.78
C TRP A 245 -13.85 15.91 7.53
N LEU A 246 -14.47 14.72 7.47
CA LEU A 246 -14.49 13.90 6.25
C LEU A 246 -15.55 14.41 5.27
N SER A 247 -15.29 14.27 3.97
CA SER A 247 -16.24 14.62 2.90
C SER A 247 -17.32 13.56 2.66
N PHE A 248 -17.28 12.47 3.41
CA PHE A 248 -18.19 11.33 3.31
C PHE A 248 -18.51 10.76 4.69
N ASN A 249 -19.60 10.00 4.79
CA ASN A 249 -20.04 9.42 6.06
C ASN A 249 -19.48 8.01 6.26
N LEU A 250 -18.72 7.82 7.33
CA LEU A 250 -18.21 6.50 7.71
C LEU A 250 -19.19 5.67 8.55
N LYS A 251 -20.22 6.28 9.12
CA LYS A 251 -21.17 5.63 10.04
C LYS A 251 -22.42 5.05 9.36
N ASP A 252 -22.54 5.13 8.04
CA ASP A 252 -23.70 4.60 7.30
C ASP A 252 -23.60 3.08 7.10
N ASP A 253 -23.63 2.34 8.20
CA ASP A 253 -24.22 1.01 8.24
C ASP A 253 -25.61 1.17 8.86
N LYS A 254 -26.57 1.66 8.07
CA LYS A 254 -27.97 1.56 8.50
C LYS A 254 -28.28 0.07 8.67
N LYS A 255 -28.58 -0.27 9.92
CA LYS A 255 -29.29 -1.47 10.39
C LYS A 255 -30.21 -2.08 9.34
#